data_AF-A0A4R9I8U1-F1
#
_entry.id   AF-A0A4R9I8U1-F1
#
_cell.length_a   1.000
_cell.length_b   1.000
_cell.length_c   1.000
_cell.angle_alpha   90.00
_cell.angle_beta   90.00
_cell.angle_gamma   90.00
#
_symmetry.space_group_name_H-M   'P 1'
#
loop_
_entity.id
_entity.type
_entity.pdbx_description
1 polymer ?
#
loop_
_entity_poly.entity_id
_entity_poly.type
_entity_poly.pdbx_seq_one_letter_code
_entity_poly.pdbx_strand_id
1 'polypeptide(L)'
;MLRSKNKLFNYWIFLLILVCSTFFSVGAEPKEPPNSITFIEGGVRKTFYRNPNVTAEFVTPEQTQNNQQKNQGKQGIKSGWNVRPSGKELFPKSSKSSVTTKVTEVYTTSIGSGPSIVLPGVLIVTFARDQTPESLERISKKYGIQIQHQFSPKLVSFQTEPGFLSLEKANEVLSEPNVLEAYPDTAVEKSLK
;
A
#
# COMPACT_ATOMS: atom_id res chain seq x y z
N MET A 1 29.43 -14.08 -56.30
CA MET A 1 29.01 -12.89 -55.53
C MET A 1 27.60 -13.07 -54.92
N LEU A 2 27.34 -14.18 -54.19
CA LEU A 2 26.00 -14.49 -53.64
C LEU A 2 25.98 -14.81 -52.12
N ARG A 3 27.12 -14.77 -51.43
CA ARG A 3 27.23 -15.24 -50.02
C ARG A 3 27.02 -14.15 -48.96
N SER A 4 26.94 -12.88 -49.36
CA SER A 4 26.90 -11.72 -48.43
C SER A 4 25.48 -11.31 -48.02
N LYS A 5 24.46 -11.55 -48.87
CA LYS A 5 23.09 -11.07 -48.64
C LYS A 5 22.35 -11.75 -47.48
N ASN A 6 22.73 -12.98 -47.13
CA ASN A 6 22.07 -13.75 -46.05
C ASN A 6 22.45 -13.29 -44.64
N LYS A 7 23.62 -12.65 -44.46
CA LYS A 7 24.06 -12.18 -43.13
C LYS A 7 23.35 -10.90 -42.69
N LEU A 8 23.09 -9.98 -43.63
CA LEU A 8 22.32 -8.76 -43.38
C LEU A 8 20.87 -9.07 -43.04
N PHE A 9 20.23 -9.98 -43.77
CA PHE A 9 18.83 -10.36 -43.52
C PHE A 9 18.62 -10.94 -42.12
N ASN A 10 19.53 -11.80 -41.65
CA ASN A 10 19.46 -12.38 -40.31
C ASN A 10 19.68 -11.32 -39.21
N TYR A 11 20.52 -10.30 -39.44
CA TYR A 11 20.75 -9.23 -38.47
C TYR A 11 19.51 -8.34 -38.30
N TRP A 12 18.78 -8.06 -39.38
CA TRP A 12 17.52 -7.32 -39.34
C TRP A 12 16.42 -8.08 -38.60
N ILE A 13 16.34 -9.41 -38.74
CA ILE A 13 15.39 -10.24 -37.99
C ILE A 13 15.71 -10.21 -36.48
N PHE A 14 17.00 -10.33 -36.11
CA PHE A 14 17.40 -10.23 -34.70
C PHE A 14 17.11 -8.86 -34.09
N LEU A 15 17.30 -7.77 -34.85
CA LEU A 15 16.98 -6.42 -34.39
C LEU A 15 15.47 -6.22 -34.22
N LEU A 16 14.65 -6.80 -35.11
CA LEU A 16 13.19 -6.72 -35.05
C LEU A 16 12.62 -7.47 -33.83
N ILE A 17 13.19 -8.64 -33.50
CA ILE A 17 12.80 -9.43 -32.32
C ILE A 17 13.17 -8.68 -31.02
N LEU A 18 14.35 -8.04 -30.97
CA LEU A 18 14.80 -7.27 -29.81
C LEU A 18 13.90 -6.04 -29.54
N VAL A 19 13.46 -5.36 -30.60
CA VAL A 19 12.56 -4.19 -30.50
C VAL A 19 11.13 -4.61 -30.14
N CYS A 20 10.65 -5.78 -30.57
CA CYS A 20 9.33 -6.28 -30.16
C CYS A 20 9.28 -6.72 -28.69
N SER A 21 10.39 -7.17 -28.10
CA SER A 21 10.42 -7.58 -26.68
C SER A 21 10.35 -6.43 -25.67
N THR A 22 10.56 -5.18 -26.08
CA THR A 22 10.48 -4.02 -25.16
C THR A 22 9.08 -3.42 -25.04
N PHE A 23 8.07 -3.94 -25.76
CA PHE A 23 6.71 -3.39 -25.76
C PHE A 23 5.67 -4.22 -24.98
N PHE A 24 6.06 -5.33 -24.34
CA PHE A 24 5.22 -5.94 -23.31
C PHE A 24 5.34 -5.16 -22.00
N SER A 25 4.82 -3.93 -22.01
CA SER A 25 4.41 -3.30 -20.77
C SER A 25 3.20 -4.08 -20.28
N VAL A 26 3.45 -5.06 -19.40
CA VAL A 26 2.40 -5.70 -18.60
C VAL A 26 1.90 -4.62 -17.65
N GLY A 27 1.02 -3.76 -18.16
CA GLY A 27 0.14 -2.97 -17.32
C GLY A 27 -0.81 -3.96 -16.68
N ALA A 28 -0.43 -4.49 -15.52
CA ALA A 28 -1.38 -5.18 -14.67
C ALA A 28 -2.49 -4.17 -14.35
N GLU A 29 -3.70 -4.41 -14.84
CA GLU A 29 -4.87 -3.67 -14.37
C GLU A 29 -4.89 -3.74 -12.84
N PRO A 30 -5.20 -2.64 -12.14
CA PRO A 30 -5.29 -2.65 -10.68
C PRO A 30 -6.29 -3.72 -10.28
N LYS A 31 -5.78 -4.82 -9.72
CA LYS A 31 -6.62 -5.91 -9.26
C LYS A 31 -7.55 -5.36 -8.19
N GLU A 32 -8.85 -5.61 -8.33
CA GLU A 32 -9.79 -5.20 -7.28
C GLU A 32 -9.36 -5.81 -5.94
N PRO A 33 -9.39 -5.03 -4.84
CA PRO A 33 -8.99 -5.54 -3.55
C PRO A 33 -9.94 -6.67 -3.13
N PRO A 34 -9.39 -7.78 -2.60
CA PRO A 34 -10.16 -8.98 -2.34
C PRO A 34 -11.22 -8.74 -1.25
N ASN A 35 -12.27 -9.55 -1.26
CA ASN A 35 -13.33 -9.50 -0.25
C ASN A 35 -12.85 -9.96 1.13
N SER A 36 -11.70 -10.60 1.22
CA SER A 36 -11.03 -10.93 2.47
C SER A 36 -9.52 -10.90 2.31
N ILE A 37 -8.83 -10.46 3.35
CA ILE A 37 -7.38 -10.49 3.46
C ILE A 37 -6.97 -11.42 4.59
N THR A 38 -5.79 -12.02 4.47
CA THR A 38 -5.23 -12.90 5.51
C THR A 38 -3.71 -12.77 5.55
N PHE A 39 -3.17 -12.63 6.75
CA PHE A 39 -1.72 -12.58 6.99
C PHE A 39 -1.37 -13.17 8.35
N ILE A 40 -0.08 -13.38 8.58
CA ILE A 40 0.45 -13.93 9.84
C ILE A 40 1.19 -12.80 10.55
N GLU A 41 0.89 -12.61 11.82
CA GLU A 41 1.55 -11.64 12.71
C GLU A 41 1.91 -12.36 14.01
N GLY A 42 3.21 -12.41 14.35
CA GLY A 42 3.69 -13.10 15.54
C GLY A 42 3.26 -14.56 15.60
N GLY A 43 3.29 -15.26 14.46
CA GLY A 43 2.80 -16.64 14.32
C GLY A 43 1.28 -16.83 14.34
N VAL A 44 0.47 -15.78 14.51
CA VAL A 44 -1.00 -15.86 14.52
C VAL A 44 -1.58 -15.47 13.17
N ARG A 45 -2.38 -16.36 12.59
CA ARG A 45 -3.13 -16.08 11.35
C ARG A 45 -4.31 -15.15 11.63
N LYS A 46 -4.31 -13.97 11.03
CA LYS A 46 -5.40 -12.98 11.09
C LYS A 46 -6.14 -12.95 9.74
N THR A 47 -7.47 -12.95 9.78
CA THR A 47 -8.33 -12.83 8.60
C THR A 47 -9.30 -11.68 8.79
N PHE A 48 -9.40 -10.81 7.80
CA PHE A 48 -10.34 -9.69 7.80
C PHE A 48 -11.17 -9.68 6.53
N TYR A 49 -12.40 -9.20 6.63
CA TYR A 49 -13.40 -9.17 5.56
C TYR A 49 -13.69 -7.74 5.15
N ARG A 50 -13.66 -7.48 3.85
CA ARG A 50 -13.89 -6.17 3.26
C ARG A 50 -15.32 -5.73 3.51
N ASN A 51 -15.51 -4.48 3.92
CA ASN A 51 -16.83 -3.84 3.96
C ASN A 51 -16.95 -2.89 2.76
N PRO A 52 -17.67 -3.26 1.68
CA PRO A 52 -17.75 -2.46 0.46
C PRO A 52 -18.56 -1.17 0.63
N ASN A 53 -19.37 -1.08 1.70
CA ASN A 53 -20.26 0.05 1.94
C ASN A 53 -19.52 1.25 2.56
N VAL A 54 -18.30 1.05 3.03
CA VAL A 54 -17.48 2.09 3.66
C VAL A 54 -16.05 2.14 3.12
N THR A 55 -15.47 3.33 3.19
CA THR A 55 -14.07 3.62 2.87
C THR A 55 -13.47 4.46 3.99
N ALA A 56 -12.16 4.37 4.19
CA ALA A 56 -11.44 5.25 5.09
C ALA A 56 -10.72 6.34 4.29
N GLU A 57 -10.78 7.57 4.78
CA GLU A 57 -10.05 8.71 4.23
C GLU A 57 -9.08 9.24 5.28
N PHE A 58 -7.81 9.41 4.89
CA PHE A 58 -6.79 9.98 5.76
C PHE A 58 -6.88 11.50 5.74
N VAL A 59 -7.07 12.07 6.92
CA VAL A 59 -7.23 13.51 7.14
C VAL A 59 -6.03 14.05 7.92
N THR A 60 -5.38 15.09 7.41
CA THR A 60 -4.26 15.71 8.10
C THR A 60 -4.74 16.68 9.21
N PRO A 61 -3.89 17.01 10.19
CA PRO A 61 -4.23 18.03 11.21
C PRO A 61 -4.65 19.37 10.60
N GLU A 62 -3.98 19.82 9.54
CA GLU A 62 -4.25 21.09 8.86
C GLU A 62 -5.63 21.09 8.18
N GLN A 63 -6.01 19.96 7.56
CA GLN A 63 -7.34 19.77 6.99
C GLN A 63 -8.44 19.78 8.05
N THR A 64 -8.13 19.25 9.24
CA THR A 64 -9.07 19.22 10.38
C THR A 64 -9.31 20.63 10.92
N GLN A 65 -8.23 21.40 11.16
CA GLN A 65 -8.31 22.77 11.71
C GLN A 65 -9.06 23.73 10.79
N ASN A 66 -8.74 23.74 9.50
CA ASN A 66 -9.38 24.61 8.51
C ASN A 66 -10.90 24.36 8.40
N ASN A 67 -11.34 23.12 8.60
CA ASN A 67 -12.75 22.75 8.49
C ASN A 67 -13.53 22.92 9.79
N GLN A 68 -12.91 22.76 10.96
CA GLN A 68 -13.55 23.08 12.23
C GLN A 68 -13.93 24.56 12.33
N GLN A 69 -13.11 25.46 11.76
CA GLN A 69 -13.45 26.88 11.68
C GLN A 69 -14.59 27.19 10.70
N LYS A 70 -14.74 26.38 9.63
CA LYS A 70 -15.71 26.62 8.55
C LYS A 70 -17.06 25.92 8.76
N ASN A 71 -17.09 24.82 9.51
CA ASN A 71 -18.28 24.02 9.78
C ASN A 71 -18.43 23.82 11.30
N GLN A 72 -19.04 24.78 11.99
CA GLN A 72 -19.31 24.79 13.44
C GLN A 72 -20.31 23.70 13.92
N GLY A 73 -20.39 22.53 13.27
CA GLY A 73 -21.38 21.50 13.61
C GLY A 73 -21.04 20.06 13.20
N LYS A 74 -19.99 19.80 12.42
CA LYS A 74 -19.53 18.43 12.13
C LYS A 74 -18.55 17.95 13.20
N GLN A 75 -19.04 17.87 14.44
CA GLN A 75 -18.32 17.26 15.56
C GLN A 75 -18.10 15.78 15.24
N GLY A 76 -16.89 15.40 14.84
CA GLY A 76 -16.57 13.98 14.59
C GLY A 76 -15.32 13.72 13.76
N ILE A 77 -14.91 14.66 12.90
CA ILE A 77 -13.71 14.47 12.08
C ILE A 77 -12.45 14.73 12.91
N LYS A 78 -11.59 13.72 13.01
CA LYS A 78 -10.29 13.79 13.69
C LYS A 78 -9.16 13.68 12.67
N SER A 79 -7.95 14.07 13.04
CA SER A 79 -6.78 13.72 12.25
C SER A 79 -6.57 12.20 12.23
N GLY A 80 -6.09 11.66 11.12
CA GLY A 80 -5.92 10.23 10.89
C GLY A 80 -6.98 9.62 9.97
N TRP A 81 -7.19 8.31 10.09
CA TRP A 81 -8.14 7.56 9.28
C TRP A 81 -9.57 7.74 9.78
N ASN A 82 -10.45 8.29 8.93
CA ASN A 82 -11.86 8.46 9.23
C ASN A 82 -12.69 7.57 8.31
N VAL A 83 -13.56 6.75 8.89
CA VAL A 83 -14.44 5.83 8.15
C VAL A 83 -15.71 6.56 7.71
N ARG A 84 -16.11 6.33 6.47
CA ARG A 84 -17.29 6.98 5.88
C ARG A 84 -17.96 6.10 4.82
N PRO A 85 -19.24 6.36 4.48
CA PRO A 85 -19.88 5.68 3.37
C PRO A 85 -19.09 5.83 2.07
N SER A 86 -18.97 4.74 1.32
CA SER A 86 -18.32 4.72 0.01
C SER A 86 -18.92 5.79 -0.91
N GLY A 87 -18.05 6.52 -1.63
CA GLY A 87 -18.46 7.58 -2.57
C GLY A 87 -18.81 8.94 -1.97
N LYS A 88 -18.92 9.10 -0.64
CA LYS A 88 -19.20 10.40 -0.01
C LYS A 88 -17.94 11.08 0.52
N GLU A 89 -17.28 11.98 -0.20
CA GLU A 89 -16.05 12.65 0.28
C GLU A 89 -16.25 13.36 1.64
N LEU A 90 -15.28 13.28 2.56
CA LEU A 90 -15.34 14.02 3.83
C LEU A 90 -15.23 15.53 3.59
N PHE A 91 -14.38 15.90 2.63
CA PHE A 91 -14.17 17.27 2.21
C PHE A 91 -14.36 17.36 0.70
N PRO A 92 -15.18 18.31 0.21
CA PRO A 92 -15.19 18.57 -1.22
C PRO A 92 -13.79 19.03 -1.64
N LYS A 93 -13.23 18.39 -2.67
CA LYS A 93 -11.95 18.82 -3.27
C LYS A 93 -12.06 20.30 -3.66
N SER A 94 -11.50 21.17 -2.81
CA SER A 94 -11.35 22.59 -3.13
C SER A 94 -10.43 22.67 -4.35
N SER A 95 -10.85 23.36 -5.40
CA SER A 95 -10.01 23.64 -6.58
C SER A 95 -8.69 24.35 -6.26
N LYS A 96 -8.53 24.85 -5.02
CA LYS A 96 -7.32 25.51 -4.51
C LYS A 96 -6.50 24.65 -3.54
N SER A 97 -6.97 23.48 -3.11
CA SER A 97 -6.20 22.63 -2.19
C SER A 97 -5.34 21.65 -2.98
N SER A 98 -4.02 21.77 -2.83
CA SER A 98 -3.03 20.83 -3.38
C SER A 98 -2.91 19.54 -2.56
N VAL A 99 -3.67 19.39 -1.47
CA VAL A 99 -3.54 18.26 -0.55
C VAL A 99 -4.40 17.09 -1.03
N THR A 100 -3.76 16.11 -1.66
CA THR A 100 -4.42 14.85 -2.04
C THR A 100 -4.75 14.03 -0.79
N THR A 101 -6.03 13.88 -0.48
CA THR A 101 -6.51 12.98 0.57
C THR A 101 -6.39 11.53 0.12
N LYS A 102 -5.76 10.67 0.93
CA LYS A 102 -5.65 9.23 0.64
C LYS A 102 -6.94 8.52 1.06
N VAL A 103 -7.55 7.77 0.15
CA VAL A 103 -8.73 6.95 0.40
C VAL A 103 -8.37 5.48 0.26
N THR A 104 -8.86 4.63 1.16
CA THR A 104 -8.61 3.19 1.16
C THR A 104 -9.85 2.43 1.59
N GLU A 105 -9.89 1.14 1.28
CA GLU A 105 -10.92 0.22 1.71
C GLU A 105 -10.84 -0.09 3.21
N VAL A 106 -11.98 -0.50 3.77
CA VAL A 106 -12.13 -0.85 5.18
C VAL A 106 -12.42 -2.33 5.30
N TYR A 107 -11.79 -2.96 6.27
CA TYR A 107 -12.01 -4.35 6.64
C TYR A 107 -12.65 -4.46 8.02
N THR A 108 -13.12 -5.66 8.35
CA THR A 108 -13.79 -6.00 9.61
C THR A 108 -13.39 -7.40 10.03
N THR A 109 -13.47 -7.71 11.33
CA THR A 109 -13.12 -9.05 11.86
C THR A 109 -14.14 -10.13 11.48
N SER A 110 -15.34 -9.74 11.06
CA SER A 110 -16.43 -10.62 10.66
C SER A 110 -17.18 -10.01 9.49
N ILE A 111 -17.81 -10.84 8.65
CA ILE A 111 -18.52 -10.37 7.45
C ILE A 111 -19.57 -9.32 7.84
N GLY A 112 -19.39 -8.08 7.35
CA GLY A 112 -20.32 -6.97 7.55
C GLY A 112 -20.49 -6.50 9.01
N SER A 113 -19.65 -6.95 9.94
CA SER A 113 -19.80 -6.67 11.38
C SER A 113 -18.45 -6.67 12.10
N GLY A 114 -18.36 -5.96 13.23
CA GLY A 114 -17.13 -5.84 14.00
C GLY A 114 -16.41 -4.49 13.79
N PRO A 115 -15.25 -4.30 14.44
CA PRO A 115 -14.51 -3.05 14.36
C PRO A 115 -14.01 -2.77 12.94
N SER A 116 -14.08 -1.49 12.54
CA SER A 116 -13.48 -1.02 11.30
C SER A 116 -11.97 -1.07 11.40
N ILE A 117 -11.35 -1.80 10.46
CA ILE A 117 -9.92 -2.01 10.36
C ILE A 117 -9.43 -1.36 9.06
N VAL A 118 -8.38 -0.56 9.18
CA VAL A 118 -7.72 0.11 8.07
C VAL A 118 -6.26 -0.33 8.03
N LEU A 119 -5.72 -0.53 6.83
CA LEU A 119 -4.29 -0.76 6.63
C LEU A 119 -3.65 0.59 6.29
N PRO A 120 -2.88 1.22 7.21
CA PRO A 120 -2.42 2.59 7.05
C PRO A 120 -1.29 2.75 6.03
N GLY A 121 -0.78 1.65 5.48
CA GLY A 121 0.39 1.64 4.61
C GLY A 121 1.70 1.60 5.39
N VAL A 122 1.69 1.07 6.61
CA VAL A 122 2.90 0.77 7.37
C VAL A 122 3.11 -0.73 7.35
N LEU A 123 4.33 -1.18 7.07
CA LEU A 123 4.74 -2.57 7.11
C LEU A 123 5.61 -2.77 8.34
N ILE A 124 5.40 -3.85 9.08
CA ILE A 124 6.30 -4.28 10.16
C ILE A 124 7.10 -5.46 9.64
N VAL A 125 8.42 -5.35 9.68
CA VAL A 125 9.34 -6.36 9.13
C VAL A 125 10.35 -6.78 10.20
N THR A 126 10.39 -8.08 10.45
CA THR A 126 11.34 -8.72 11.36
C THR A 126 12.37 -9.52 10.57
N PHE A 127 13.65 -9.33 10.86
CA PHE A 127 14.77 -9.97 10.18
C PHE A 127 15.43 -11.05 11.05
N ALA A 128 15.97 -12.08 10.42
CA ALA A 128 16.70 -13.14 11.12
C ALA A 128 18.02 -12.64 11.72
N ARG A 129 18.65 -11.69 11.03
CA ARG A 129 19.95 -11.10 11.36
C ARG A 129 19.86 -9.57 11.38
N ASP A 130 20.79 -8.95 12.10
CA ASP A 130 20.89 -7.50 12.18
C ASP A 130 21.06 -6.88 10.79
N GLN A 131 20.31 -5.81 10.52
CA GLN A 131 20.35 -5.09 9.26
C GLN A 131 21.24 -3.86 9.36
N THR A 132 22.13 -3.72 8.39
CA THR A 132 22.86 -2.48 8.17
C THR A 132 21.99 -1.48 7.40
N PRO A 133 22.27 -0.17 7.49
CA PRO A 133 21.57 0.84 6.72
C PRO A 133 21.56 0.56 5.22
N GLU A 134 22.67 0.07 4.65
CA GLU A 134 22.79 -0.26 3.23
C GLU A 134 21.88 -1.42 2.82
N SER A 135 21.70 -2.41 3.71
CA SER A 135 20.77 -3.52 3.49
C SER A 135 19.32 -3.02 3.47
N LEU A 136 18.94 -2.18 4.44
CA LEU A 136 17.61 -1.60 4.53
C LEU A 136 17.30 -0.70 3.33
N GLU A 137 18.27 0.09 2.87
CA GLU A 137 18.13 0.90 1.66
C GLU A 137 17.93 0.05 0.41
N ARG A 138 18.62 -1.08 0.30
CA ARG A 138 18.44 -2.01 -0.83
C ARG A 138 17.03 -2.56 -0.88
N ILE A 139 16.50 -3.00 0.27
CA ILE A 139 15.14 -3.50 0.40
C ILE A 139 14.14 -2.39 0.06
N SER A 140 14.33 -1.19 0.64
CA SER A 140 13.52 0.00 0.38
C SER A 140 13.42 0.31 -1.12
N LYS A 141 14.56 0.37 -1.82
CA LYS A 141 14.63 0.64 -3.26
C LYS A 141 14.03 -0.50 -4.10
N LYS A 142 14.28 -1.76 -3.74
CA LYS A 142 13.79 -2.94 -4.48
C LYS A 142 12.27 -3.02 -4.49
N TYR A 143 11.62 -2.74 -3.36
CA TYR A 143 10.17 -2.90 -3.21
C TYR A 143 9.38 -1.59 -3.34
N GLY A 144 10.05 -0.44 -3.45
CA GLY A 144 9.41 0.87 -3.55
C GLY A 144 8.80 1.35 -2.23
N ILE A 145 9.35 0.90 -1.10
CA ILE A 145 8.90 1.23 0.26
C ILE A 145 9.92 2.14 0.94
N GLN A 146 9.51 2.96 1.90
CA GLN A 146 10.39 3.92 2.58
C GLN A 146 10.63 3.50 4.02
N ILE A 147 11.86 3.58 4.53
CA ILE A 147 12.12 3.30 5.94
C ILE A 147 11.40 4.36 6.78
N GLN A 148 10.56 3.93 7.71
CA GLN A 148 9.84 4.84 8.61
C GLN A 148 10.53 4.89 9.98
N HIS A 149 10.68 3.74 10.64
CA HIS A 149 11.37 3.63 11.93
C HIS A 149 12.18 2.34 12.00
N GLN A 150 13.37 2.41 12.59
CA GLN A 150 14.14 1.23 12.98
C GLN A 150 14.05 1.08 14.50
N PHE A 151 13.20 0.16 14.97
CA PHE A 151 12.98 -0.09 16.40
C PHE A 151 14.14 -0.87 17.02
N SER A 152 14.76 -1.76 16.24
CA SER A 152 15.98 -2.47 16.58
C SER A 152 16.74 -2.86 15.32
N PRO A 153 17.98 -3.37 15.40
CA PRO A 153 18.68 -3.92 14.24
C PRO A 153 17.91 -5.01 13.47
N LYS A 154 16.93 -5.67 14.09
CA LYS A 154 16.13 -6.74 13.49
C LYS A 154 14.66 -6.38 13.27
N LEU A 155 14.20 -5.21 13.70
CA LEU A 155 12.78 -4.83 13.62
C LEU A 155 12.67 -3.43 13.06
N VAL A 156 12.06 -3.32 11.88
CA VAL A 156 11.96 -2.08 11.11
C VAL A 156 10.55 -1.92 10.60
N SER A 157 10.02 -0.70 10.65
CA SER A 157 8.82 -0.33 9.92
C SER A 157 9.13 0.39 8.62
N PHE A 158 8.35 0.09 7.59
CA PHE A 158 8.42 0.74 6.29
C PHE A 158 7.08 1.38 5.94
N GLN A 159 7.10 2.56 5.33
CA GLN A 159 5.95 3.22 4.75
C GLN A 159 5.77 2.80 3.27
N THR A 160 4.53 2.53 2.90
CA THR A 160 4.05 2.19 1.56
C THR A 160 2.63 2.76 1.38
N GLU A 161 1.95 2.34 0.32
CA GLU A 161 0.58 2.66 0.00
C GLU A 161 -0.39 2.00 0.99
N PRO A 162 -1.45 2.71 1.42
CA PRO A 162 -2.46 2.15 2.31
C PRO A 162 -3.32 1.09 1.61
N GLY A 163 -4.07 0.33 2.42
CA GLY A 163 -4.99 -0.69 1.94
C GLY A 163 -4.29 -1.98 1.52
N PHE A 164 -4.92 -2.70 0.60
CA PHE A 164 -4.55 -4.04 0.16
C PHE A 164 -3.15 -4.07 -0.43
N LEU A 165 -2.73 -2.97 -1.06
CA LEU A 165 -1.38 -2.79 -1.57
C LEU A 165 -0.31 -2.95 -0.48
N SER A 166 -0.58 -2.50 0.75
CA SER A 166 0.34 -2.72 1.88
C SER A 166 0.51 -4.21 2.20
N LEU A 167 -0.56 -5.01 2.06
CA LEU A 167 -0.47 -6.46 2.26
C LEU A 167 0.29 -7.12 1.10
N GLU A 168 0.04 -6.71 -0.15
CA GLU A 168 0.82 -7.22 -1.29
C GLU A 168 2.31 -6.92 -1.10
N LYS A 169 2.64 -5.70 -0.69
CA LYS A 169 4.02 -5.27 -0.39
C LYS A 169 4.63 -6.04 0.76
N ALA A 170 3.88 -6.32 1.83
CA ALA A 170 4.36 -7.17 2.91
C ALA A 170 4.71 -8.58 2.42
N ASN A 171 3.86 -9.18 1.58
CA ASN A 171 4.11 -10.51 1.00
C ASN A 171 5.31 -10.51 0.04
N GLU A 172 5.49 -9.44 -0.73
CA GLU A 172 6.68 -9.26 -1.57
C GLU A 172 7.96 -9.19 -0.71
N VAL A 173 7.96 -8.41 0.37
CA VAL A 173 9.10 -8.28 1.28
C VAL A 173 9.37 -9.60 2.02
N LEU A 174 8.33 -10.36 2.37
CA LEU A 174 8.46 -11.68 3.00
C LEU A 174 9.27 -12.68 2.15
N SER A 175 9.34 -12.47 0.83
CA SER A 175 10.15 -13.30 -0.07
C SER A 175 11.67 -13.09 0.08
N GLU A 176 12.10 -12.07 0.82
CA GLU A 176 13.52 -11.85 1.09
C GLU A 176 14.09 -12.95 2.00
N PRO A 177 15.24 -13.58 1.64
CA PRO A 177 15.78 -14.73 2.38
C PRO A 177 16.08 -14.49 3.87
N ASN A 178 16.24 -13.23 4.27
CA ASN A 178 16.60 -12.86 5.64
C ASN A 178 15.42 -12.23 6.42
N VAL A 179 14.22 -12.20 5.83
CA VAL A 179 12.99 -11.76 6.50
C VAL A 179 12.33 -12.96 7.15
N LEU A 180 12.00 -12.84 8.43
CA LEU A 180 11.26 -13.84 9.20
C LEU A 180 9.76 -13.60 9.11
N GLU A 181 9.37 -12.33 9.28
CA GLU A 181 7.97 -11.91 9.23
C GLU A 181 7.90 -10.56 8.53
N ALA A 182 6.87 -10.38 7.71
CA ALA A 182 6.49 -9.10 7.14
C ALA A 182 4.96 -9.07 7.05
N TYR A 183 4.34 -8.06 7.68
CA TYR A 183 2.90 -7.90 7.69
C TYR A 183 2.53 -6.42 7.71
N PRO A 184 1.34 -6.04 7.18
CA PRO A 184 0.88 -4.67 7.29
C PRO A 184 0.45 -4.38 8.74
N ASP A 185 0.73 -3.18 9.21
CA ASP A 185 0.13 -2.65 10.42
C ASP A 185 -1.39 -2.52 10.26
N THR A 186 -2.11 -2.49 11.36
CA THR A 186 -3.56 -2.33 11.39
C THR A 186 -3.95 -1.17 12.28
N ALA A 187 -4.72 -0.24 11.74
CA ALA A 187 -5.36 0.81 12.51
C ALA A 187 -6.82 0.42 12.75
N VAL A 188 -7.22 0.34 14.01
CA VAL A 188 -8.63 0.21 14.39
C VAL A 188 -9.18 1.61 14.62
N GLU A 189 -10.34 1.91 14.04
CA GLU A 189 -11.05 3.14 14.38
C GLU A 189 -11.39 3.13 15.88
N LYS A 190 -10.99 4.17 16.60
CA LYS A 190 -11.60 4.47 17.91
C LYS A 190 -13.02 4.97 17.65
N SER A 191 -13.97 4.05 17.63
CA SER A 191 -15.39 4.34 17.41
C SER A 191 -15.83 5.54 18.24
N LEU A 192 -16.46 6.52 17.61
CA LEU A 192 -17.27 7.53 18.30
C LEU A 192 -18.42 6.78 18.99
N LYS A 193 -18.39 6.71 20.32
CA LYS A 193 -19.63 6.64 21.10
C LYS A 193 -20.17 8.06 21.23
#